data_AF-A0A838RBZ6-F1
#
_entry.id   AF-A0A838RBZ6-F1
#
_cell.length_a   1.000
_cell.length_b   1.000
_cell.length_c   1.000
_cell.angle_alpha   90.00
_cell.angle_beta   90.00
_cell.angle_gamma   90.00
#
_symmetry.space_group_name_H-M   'P 1'
#
loop_
_entity.id
_entity.type
_entity.pdbx_description
1 polymer ?
#
loop_
_entity_poly.entity_id
_entity_poly.type
_entity_poly.pdbx_seq_one_letter_code
_entity_poly.pdbx_strand_id
1 'polypeptide(L)'
;MVNSTTSFTLTERGKLFLVLAIALFQGLLYMFLLPPWQHYDEPTHFEYAWLLANRSGLPERGDEEQLMRREVAASMVAHHFYWNLTNPDLLTDVGRIYIGISELPHPPVYYLLVSLPLRLARHLDFTTQLYLARSVSLLMFLLIILIGAYFARSLTGADHPLRWLLPLCMALLPPFVNQMTAV
;
A
#
# COMPACT_ATOMS: atom_id res chain seq x y z
N MET A 1 30.95 -5.25 -28.74
CA MET A 1 29.74 -5.37 -29.58
C MET A 1 28.55 -5.56 -28.65
N VAL A 2 27.85 -4.49 -28.29
CA VAL A 2 26.65 -4.54 -27.43
C VAL A 2 25.44 -4.54 -28.36
N ASN A 3 25.09 -5.70 -28.92
CA ASN A 3 23.87 -5.85 -29.70
C ASN A 3 22.68 -6.06 -28.77
N SER A 4 21.96 -4.96 -28.53
CA SER A 4 20.50 -4.87 -28.67
C SER A 4 19.68 -6.15 -28.44
N THR A 5 19.33 -6.43 -27.19
CA THR A 5 18.02 -7.05 -26.87
C THR A 5 17.38 -6.31 -25.70
N THR A 6 16.90 -5.10 -25.99
CA THR A 6 16.12 -4.28 -25.05
C THR A 6 14.75 -4.88 -24.72
N SER A 7 14.30 -5.90 -25.47
CA SER A 7 13.00 -6.53 -25.27
C SER A 7 13.09 -7.98 -24.83
N PHE A 8 12.12 -8.40 -24.01
CA PHE A 8 11.91 -9.80 -23.65
C PHE A 8 11.53 -10.63 -24.88
N THR A 9 12.09 -11.84 -24.99
CA THR A 9 11.63 -12.85 -25.95
C THR A 9 10.20 -13.27 -25.63
N LEU A 10 9.49 -13.91 -26.57
CA LEU A 10 8.10 -14.35 -26.34
C LEU A 10 7.95 -15.23 -25.10
N THR A 11 8.88 -16.18 -24.91
CA THR A 11 8.92 -17.06 -23.74
C THR A 11 9.17 -16.29 -22.45
N GLU A 12 10.07 -15.31 -22.48
CA GLU A 12 10.35 -14.47 -21.31
C GLU A 12 9.18 -13.55 -20.95
N ARG A 13 8.44 -13.05 -21.95
CA ARG A 13 7.20 -12.29 -21.72
C ARG A 13 6.16 -13.16 -21.01
N GLY A 14 6.03 -14.43 -21.42
CA GLY A 14 5.16 -15.40 -20.75
C GLY A 14 5.55 -15.64 -19.30
N LYS A 15 6.86 -15.80 -19.01
CA LYS A 15 7.37 -15.94 -17.64
C LYS A 15 7.12 -14.69 -16.80
N LEU A 16 7.39 -13.50 -17.36
CA LEU A 16 7.13 -12.23 -16.67
C LEU A 16 5.65 -12.07 -16.35
N PHE A 17 4.78 -12.32 -17.33
CA PHE A 17 3.34 -12.29 -17.13
C PHE A 17 2.90 -13.25 -16.03
N LEU A 18 3.42 -14.48 -16.02
CA LEU A 18 3.12 -15.46 -14.99
C LEU A 18 3.54 -14.97 -13.60
N VAL A 19 4.75 -14.40 -13.47
CA VAL A 19 5.23 -13.85 -12.19
C VAL A 19 4.36 -12.68 -11.72
N LEU A 20 4.00 -11.76 -12.63
CA LEU A 20 3.11 -10.64 -12.30
C LEU A 20 1.69 -11.11 -11.96
N ALA A 21 1.18 -12.15 -12.61
CA ALA A 21 -0.12 -12.73 -12.31
C ALA A 21 -0.13 -13.41 -10.92
N ILE A 22 0.93 -14.14 -10.59
CA ILE A 22 1.13 -14.70 -9.24
C ILE A 22 1.17 -13.58 -8.21
N ALA A 23 1.97 -12.54 -8.46
CA ALA A 23 2.08 -11.38 -7.58
C ALA A 23 0.74 -10.65 -7.40
N LEU A 24 0.00 -10.42 -8.49
CA LEU A 24 -1.31 -9.79 -8.44
C LEU A 24 -2.29 -10.64 -7.61
N PHE A 25 -2.32 -11.95 -7.82
CA PHE A 25 -3.21 -12.84 -7.07
C PHE A 25 -2.86 -12.86 -5.58
N GLN A 26 -1.57 -12.97 -5.24
CA GLN A 26 -1.10 -12.90 -3.86
C GLN A 26 -1.41 -11.54 -3.22
N GLY A 27 -1.15 -10.45 -3.93
CA GLY A 27 -1.43 -9.10 -3.44
C GLY A 27 -2.92 -8.86 -3.21
N LEU A 28 -3.79 -9.29 -4.13
CA LEU A 28 -5.24 -9.25 -3.94
C LEU A 28 -5.67 -10.10 -2.74
N LEU A 29 -5.11 -11.30 -2.59
CA LEU A 29 -5.41 -12.15 -1.44
C LEU A 29 -5.08 -11.43 -0.13
N TYR A 30 -3.86 -10.90 0.04
CA TYR A 30 -3.46 -10.18 1.26
C TYR A 30 -4.27 -8.90 1.50
N MET A 31 -4.56 -8.17 0.43
CA MET A 31 -5.37 -6.95 0.48
C MET A 31 -6.77 -7.19 1.07
N PHE A 32 -7.38 -8.36 0.84
CA PHE A 32 -8.71 -8.71 1.37
C PHE A 32 -8.68 -9.65 2.58
N LEU A 33 -7.62 -10.44 2.75
CA LEU A 33 -7.49 -11.39 3.86
C LEU A 33 -7.32 -10.67 5.19
N LEU A 34 -6.57 -9.57 5.20
CA LEU A 34 -6.45 -8.72 6.39
C LEU A 34 -7.61 -7.72 6.44
N PRO A 35 -8.42 -7.74 7.51
CA PRO A 35 -9.51 -6.79 7.68
C PRO A 35 -9.01 -5.33 7.59
N PRO A 36 -9.88 -4.38 7.24
CA PRO A 36 -9.58 -2.96 7.30
C PRO A 36 -8.94 -2.56 8.62
N TRP A 37 -7.90 -1.72 8.54
CA TRP A 37 -7.15 -1.15 9.67
C TRP A 37 -6.26 -2.12 10.44
N GLN A 38 -6.22 -3.40 10.07
CA GLN A 38 -5.43 -4.42 10.77
C GLN A 38 -4.05 -4.66 10.17
N HIS A 39 -3.65 -3.92 9.12
CA HIS A 39 -2.24 -3.83 8.78
C HIS A 39 -1.50 -2.96 9.79
N TYR A 40 -0.18 -3.15 9.86
CA TYR A 40 0.70 -2.42 10.76
C TYR A 40 0.63 -0.91 10.47
N ASP A 41 0.30 -0.12 11.48
CA ASP A 41 0.21 1.36 11.47
C ASP A 41 -0.64 1.97 10.33
N GLU A 42 -1.54 1.17 9.74
CA GLU A 42 -2.34 1.55 8.58
C GLU A 42 -3.25 2.78 8.78
N PRO A 43 -3.91 2.99 9.95
CA PRO A 43 -4.74 4.18 10.17
C PRO A 43 -3.96 5.50 10.05
N THR A 44 -2.70 5.52 10.50
CA THR A 44 -1.90 6.75 10.55
C THR A 44 -1.16 7.01 9.23
N HIS A 45 -0.78 5.97 8.49
CA HIS A 45 -0.38 6.10 7.09
C HIS A 45 -1.51 6.63 6.22
N PHE A 46 -2.73 6.12 6.43
CA PHE A 46 -3.93 6.61 5.76
C PHE A 46 -4.23 8.07 6.10
N GLU A 47 -4.13 8.48 7.38
CA GLU A 47 -4.29 9.88 7.80
C GLU A 47 -3.35 10.82 7.03
N TYR A 48 -2.07 10.45 6.88
CA TYR A 48 -1.12 11.29 6.16
C TYR A 48 -1.54 11.46 4.69
N ALA A 49 -1.85 10.38 3.98
CA ALA A 49 -2.33 10.45 2.61
C ALA A 49 -3.63 11.25 2.47
N TRP A 50 -4.54 11.12 3.45
CA TRP A 50 -5.80 11.84 3.49
C TRP A 50 -5.59 13.34 3.72
N LEU A 51 -4.69 13.74 4.62
CA LEU A 51 -4.35 15.14 4.86
C LEU A 51 -3.78 15.79 3.59
N LEU A 52 -2.90 15.09 2.87
CA LEU A 52 -2.38 15.53 1.57
C LEU A 52 -3.46 15.60 0.47
N ALA A 53 -4.51 14.79 0.57
CA ALA A 53 -5.61 14.82 -0.39
C ALA A 53 -6.59 15.96 -0.13
N ASN A 54 -6.83 16.32 1.14
CA ASN A 54 -7.94 17.18 1.54
C ASN A 54 -7.51 18.56 2.07
N ARG A 55 -6.24 18.74 2.48
CA ARG A 55 -5.69 20.04 2.87
C ARG A 55 -4.76 20.61 1.79
N SER A 56 -4.64 21.93 1.79
CA SER A 56 -3.65 22.63 0.98
C SER A 56 -2.28 22.59 1.63
N GLY A 57 -1.23 22.27 0.88
CA GLY A 57 0.15 22.26 1.37
C GLY A 57 0.60 20.90 1.89
N LEU A 58 1.84 20.85 2.38
CA LEU A 58 2.40 19.68 3.06
C LEU A 58 1.99 19.73 4.54
N PRO A 59 1.46 18.63 5.11
CA PRO A 59 1.12 18.59 6.54
C PRO A 59 2.36 18.79 7.41
N GLU A 60 2.18 19.55 8.50
CA GLU A 60 3.21 19.77 9.51
C GLU A 60 3.04 18.82 10.70
N ARG A 61 4.10 18.63 11.50
CA ARG A 61 4.04 17.76 12.67
C ARG A 61 2.97 18.26 13.65
N GLY A 62 2.03 17.38 13.99
CA GLY A 62 0.91 17.71 14.88
C GLY A 62 -0.35 18.13 14.14
N ASP A 63 -0.30 18.27 12.81
CA ASP A 63 -1.51 18.42 12.01
C ASP A 63 -2.40 17.21 12.16
N GLU A 64 -3.64 17.47 12.55
CA GLU A 64 -4.67 16.45 12.65
C GLU A 64 -6.04 17.05 12.42
N GLU A 65 -6.94 16.19 11.95
CA GLU A 65 -8.34 16.53 11.70
C GLU A 65 -9.22 15.59 12.52
N GLN A 66 -9.79 16.08 13.61
CA GLN A 66 -10.53 15.22 14.55
C GLN A 66 -11.77 14.60 13.92
N LEU A 67 -12.45 15.31 13.01
CA LEU A 67 -13.60 14.77 12.29
C LEU A 67 -13.20 13.55 11.44
N MET A 68 -12.10 13.65 10.70
CA MET A 68 -11.58 12.52 9.93
C MET A 68 -11.16 11.36 10.84
N ARG A 69 -10.47 11.64 11.94
CA ARG A 69 -10.08 10.61 12.92
C ARG A 69 -11.28 9.90 13.53
N ARG A 70 -12.37 10.64 13.77
CA ARG A 70 -13.65 10.07 14.26
C ARG A 70 -14.21 9.06 13.26
N GLU A 71 -14.22 9.40 11.98
CA GLU A 71 -14.70 8.52 10.92
C GLU A 71 -13.81 7.27 10.75
N VAL A 72 -12.48 7.45 10.79
CA VAL A 72 -11.54 6.31 10.78
C VAL A 72 -11.76 5.42 11.99
N ALA A 73 -11.86 5.98 13.20
CA ALA A 73 -12.13 5.23 14.42
C ALA A 73 -13.50 4.51 14.38
N ALA A 74 -14.54 5.15 13.83
CA ALA A 74 -15.84 4.51 13.61
C ALA A 74 -15.73 3.31 12.65
N SER A 75 -14.96 3.45 11.56
CA SER A 75 -14.68 2.35 10.64
C SER A 75 -13.87 1.23 11.31
N MET A 76 -12.89 1.57 12.17
CA MET A 76 -12.12 0.59 12.96
C MET A 76 -13.01 -0.21 13.93
N VAL A 77 -13.95 0.45 14.60
CA VAL A 77 -14.95 -0.21 15.45
C VAL A 77 -15.82 -1.16 14.62
N ALA A 78 -16.31 -0.71 13.46
CA ALA A 78 -17.12 -1.52 12.56
C ALA A 78 -16.40 -2.77 12.03
N HIS A 79 -15.07 -2.73 11.91
CA HIS A 79 -14.23 -3.85 11.48
C HIS A 79 -13.55 -4.60 12.62
N HIS A 80 -14.09 -4.49 13.85
CA HIS A 80 -13.63 -5.22 15.04
C HIS A 80 -12.13 -5.03 15.37
N PHE A 81 -11.56 -3.87 15.03
CA PHE A 81 -10.16 -3.57 15.35
C PHE A 81 -9.88 -3.66 16.87
N TYR A 82 -10.82 -3.16 17.68
CA TYR A 82 -10.71 -3.12 19.15
C TYR A 82 -11.27 -4.37 19.83
N TRP A 83 -11.31 -5.55 19.19
CA TRP A 83 -11.94 -6.77 19.73
C TRP A 83 -11.45 -7.18 21.13
N ASN A 84 -10.20 -6.84 21.50
CA ASN A 84 -9.62 -7.07 22.82
C ASN A 84 -9.12 -5.78 23.49
N LEU A 85 -9.64 -4.63 23.07
CA LEU A 85 -9.26 -3.31 23.55
C LEU A 85 -10.51 -2.51 23.92
N THR A 86 -10.33 -1.44 24.68
CA THR A 86 -11.44 -0.51 24.95
C THR A 86 -11.76 0.27 23.68
N ASN A 87 -13.03 0.26 23.26
CA ASN A 87 -13.48 1.07 22.13
C ASN A 87 -13.31 2.57 22.45
N PRO A 88 -12.92 3.39 21.47
CA PRO A 88 -12.88 4.83 21.63
C PRO A 88 -14.29 5.40 21.81
N ASP A 89 -14.43 6.45 22.60
CA ASP A 89 -15.67 7.24 22.66
C ASP A 89 -15.75 8.14 21.43
N LEU A 90 -16.68 7.84 20.52
CA LEU A 90 -16.88 8.57 19.28
C LEU A 90 -17.78 9.80 19.45
N LEU A 91 -18.51 9.89 20.58
CA LEU A 91 -19.46 10.96 20.86
C LEU A 91 -18.87 12.07 21.72
N THR A 92 -17.63 11.91 22.18
CA THR A 92 -16.95 12.98 22.91
C THR A 92 -16.54 14.11 21.96
N ASP A 93 -16.87 15.33 22.37
CA ASP A 93 -16.31 16.56 21.81
C ASP A 93 -15.10 17.05 22.61
N VAL A 94 -14.74 16.31 23.67
CA VAL A 94 -13.63 16.63 24.57
C VAL A 94 -12.55 15.57 24.41
N GLY A 95 -11.43 15.95 23.77
CA GLY A 95 -10.25 15.10 23.64
C GLY A 95 -9.87 14.76 22.20
N ARG A 96 -8.68 14.17 22.04
CA ARG A 96 -8.10 13.73 20.77
C ARG A 96 -8.49 12.26 20.52
N ILE A 97 -9.04 11.97 19.35
CA ILE A 97 -9.30 10.57 18.96
C ILE A 97 -7.96 9.94 18.57
N TYR A 98 -7.56 8.92 19.33
CA TYR A 98 -6.30 8.22 19.13
C TYR A 98 -6.48 7.07 18.16
N ILE A 99 -5.79 7.14 17.02
CA ILE A 99 -5.78 6.11 15.97
C ILE A 99 -4.38 5.51 15.74
N GLY A 100 -3.37 5.89 16.55
CA GLY A 100 -2.00 5.43 16.42
C GLY A 100 -0.96 6.54 16.54
N ILE A 101 0.31 6.20 16.30
CA ILE A 101 1.43 7.14 16.26
C ILE A 101 1.44 7.86 14.90
N SER A 102 1.64 9.17 14.91
CA SER A 102 1.57 9.98 13.68
C SER A 102 2.73 9.68 12.73
N GLU A 103 2.39 9.42 11.46
CA GLU A 103 3.33 9.13 10.38
C GLU A 103 3.84 10.37 9.63
N LEU A 104 3.42 11.57 10.05
CA LEU A 104 3.85 12.84 9.46
C LEU A 104 5.37 13.10 9.45
N PRO A 105 6.19 12.53 10.36
CA PRO A 105 7.64 12.64 10.24
C PRO A 105 8.24 11.96 8.99
N HIS A 106 7.50 11.09 8.31
CA HIS A 106 8.00 10.33 7.16
C HIS A 106 8.00 11.14 5.85
N PRO A 107 8.87 10.78 4.88
CA PRO A 107 8.91 11.46 3.58
C PRO A 107 7.57 11.40 2.82
N PRO A 108 7.14 12.50 2.18
CA PRO A 108 5.77 12.62 1.65
C PRO A 108 5.53 11.87 0.32
N VAL A 109 6.59 11.40 -0.36
CA VAL A 109 6.49 10.94 -1.76
C VAL A 109 5.48 9.81 -1.95
N TYR A 110 5.51 8.81 -1.05
CA TYR A 110 4.57 7.70 -1.08
C TYR A 110 3.13 8.20 -0.86
N TYR A 111 2.91 8.99 0.20
CA TYR A 111 1.60 9.51 0.55
C TYR A 111 1.02 10.47 -0.50
N LEU A 112 1.88 11.18 -1.24
CA LEU A 112 1.48 11.99 -2.38
C LEU A 112 0.86 11.12 -3.49
N LEU A 113 1.45 9.95 -3.78
CA LEU A 113 0.89 9.01 -4.76
C LEU A 113 -0.47 8.48 -4.29
N VAL A 114 -0.58 8.11 -3.02
CA VAL A 114 -1.84 7.64 -2.42
C VAL A 114 -2.90 8.75 -2.39
N SER A 115 -2.50 10.01 -2.19
CA SER A 115 -3.43 11.13 -2.13
C SER A 115 -4.18 11.38 -3.45
N LEU A 116 -3.62 10.96 -4.59
CA LEU A 116 -4.21 11.19 -5.92
C LEU A 116 -5.58 10.51 -6.08
N PRO A 117 -5.72 9.18 -5.91
CA PRO A 117 -7.04 8.55 -5.94
C PRO A 117 -7.94 9.03 -4.79
N LEU A 118 -7.40 9.36 -3.61
CA LEU A 118 -8.20 9.87 -2.49
C LEU A 118 -8.86 11.23 -2.79
N ARG A 119 -8.20 12.12 -3.54
CA ARG A 119 -8.80 13.39 -4.00
C ARG A 119 -10.06 13.19 -4.84
N LEU A 120 -10.08 12.12 -5.64
CA LEU A 120 -11.22 11.75 -6.49
C LEU A 120 -12.32 11.05 -5.69
N ALA A 121 -11.92 10.27 -4.67
CA ALA A 121 -12.80 9.45 -3.84
C ALA A 121 -13.20 10.10 -2.51
N ARG A 122 -13.00 11.41 -2.33
CA ARG A 122 -13.21 12.14 -1.06
C ARG A 122 -14.62 12.00 -0.45
N HIS A 123 -15.61 11.62 -1.26
CA HIS A 123 -17.01 11.47 -0.86
C HIS A 123 -17.42 10.01 -0.62
N LEU A 124 -16.53 9.06 -0.85
CA LEU A 124 -16.77 7.65 -0.54
C LEU A 124 -16.50 7.39 0.94
N ASP A 125 -17.02 6.27 1.46
CA ASP A 125 -16.73 5.84 2.82
C ASP A 125 -15.25 5.53 3.02
N PHE A 126 -14.79 5.61 4.28
CA PHE A 126 -13.38 5.44 4.62
C PHE A 126 -12.85 4.04 4.36
N THR A 127 -13.70 3.01 4.35
CA THR A 127 -13.29 1.65 4.00
C THR A 127 -13.00 1.54 2.51
N THR A 128 -13.85 2.13 1.65
CA THR A 128 -13.59 2.21 0.21
C THR A 128 -12.34 3.05 -0.09
N GLN A 129 -12.17 4.20 0.58
CA GLN A 129 -10.96 5.01 0.46
C GLN A 129 -9.71 4.22 0.87
N LEU A 130 -9.79 3.41 1.94
CA LEU A 130 -8.70 2.54 2.37
C LEU A 130 -8.34 1.52 1.28
N TYR A 131 -9.31 0.85 0.67
CA TYR A 131 -9.02 -0.09 -0.41
C TYR A 131 -8.42 0.58 -1.65
N LEU A 132 -8.81 1.82 -1.96
CA LEU A 132 -8.14 2.62 -3.00
C LEU A 132 -6.68 2.90 -2.63
N ALA A 133 -6.40 3.21 -1.37
CA ALA A 133 -5.05 3.41 -0.89
C ALA A 133 -4.20 2.12 -0.96
N ARG A 134 -4.73 0.98 -0.46
CA ARG A 134 -4.09 -0.35 -0.60
C ARG A 134 -3.82 -0.71 -2.07
N SER A 135 -4.72 -0.32 -2.98
CA SER A 135 -4.53 -0.55 -4.42
C SER A 135 -3.32 0.19 -4.98
N VAL A 136 -2.98 1.37 -4.47
CA VAL A 136 -1.77 2.10 -4.87
C VAL A 136 -0.52 1.32 -4.46
N SER A 137 -0.48 0.79 -3.24
CA SER A 137 0.60 -0.08 -2.78
C SER A 137 0.71 -1.35 -3.62
N LEU A 138 -0.42 -1.98 -3.97
CA LEU A 138 -0.44 -3.14 -4.88
C LEU A 138 0.10 -2.81 -6.28
N LEU A 139 -0.17 -1.62 -6.82
CA LEU A 139 0.41 -1.19 -8.09
C LEU A 139 1.93 -0.98 -7.97
N MET A 140 2.39 -0.41 -6.86
CA MET A 140 3.83 -0.29 -6.56
C MET A 140 4.50 -1.65 -6.38
N PHE A 141 3.81 -2.63 -5.80
CA PHE A 141 4.26 -4.02 -5.67
C PHE A 141 4.52 -4.65 -7.04
N LEU A 142 3.59 -4.51 -7.98
CA LEU A 142 3.77 -5.02 -9.34
C LEU A 142 4.90 -4.30 -10.07
N LEU A 143 5.01 -2.98 -9.87
CA LEU A 143 6.09 -2.18 -10.46
C LEU A 143 7.47 -2.59 -9.93
N ILE A 144 7.62 -2.82 -8.62
CA ILE A 144 8.91 -3.21 -8.05
C ILE A 144 9.33 -4.61 -8.50
N ILE A 145 8.39 -5.54 -8.67
CA ILE A 145 8.66 -6.87 -9.26
C ILE A 145 9.08 -6.74 -10.73
N LEU A 146 8.41 -5.89 -11.50
CA LEU A 146 8.78 -5.61 -12.89
C LEU A 146 10.23 -5.07 -12.96
N ILE A 147 10.54 -4.06 -12.15
CA ILE A 147 11.89 -3.50 -12.05
C ILE A 147 12.89 -4.58 -11.62
N GLY A 148 12.55 -5.40 -10.63
CA GLY A 148 13.36 -6.53 -10.18
C GLY A 148 13.66 -7.54 -11.30
N ALA A 149 12.70 -7.84 -12.17
CA ALA A 149 12.90 -8.71 -13.32
C ALA A 149 13.87 -8.10 -14.36
N TYR A 150 13.75 -6.79 -14.64
CA TYR A 150 14.70 -6.08 -15.51
C TYR A 150 16.09 -6.00 -14.90
N PHE A 151 16.19 -5.75 -13.59
CA PHE A 151 17.44 -5.71 -12.86
C PHE A 151 18.14 -7.08 -12.89
N ALA A 152 17.42 -8.17 -12.57
CA ALA A 152 17.95 -9.52 -12.66
C ALA A 152 18.45 -9.85 -14.06
N ARG A 153 17.73 -9.44 -15.12
CA ARG A 153 18.16 -9.58 -16.51
C ARG A 153 19.46 -8.82 -16.80
N SER A 154 19.63 -7.61 -16.27
CA SER A 154 20.84 -6.82 -16.51
C SER A 154 22.10 -7.40 -15.86
N LEU A 155 21.93 -8.17 -14.78
CA LEU A 155 23.04 -8.76 -14.03
C LEU A 155 23.38 -10.20 -14.46
N THR A 156 22.45 -10.92 -15.07
CA THR A 156 22.58 -12.36 -15.30
C THR A 156 22.49 -12.73 -16.78
N GLY A 157 23.22 -13.78 -17.17
CA GLY A 157 23.11 -14.36 -18.50
C GLY A 157 21.72 -14.95 -18.77
N ALA A 158 21.38 -15.14 -20.04
CA ALA A 158 20.04 -15.53 -20.44
C ALA A 158 19.55 -16.84 -19.80
N ASP A 159 20.47 -17.78 -19.60
CA ASP A 159 20.21 -19.13 -19.07
C ASP A 159 20.36 -19.23 -17.55
N HIS A 160 20.72 -18.14 -16.87
CA HIS A 160 20.99 -18.18 -15.45
C HIS A 160 19.68 -18.28 -14.62
N PRO A 161 19.53 -19.25 -13.71
CA PRO A 161 18.28 -19.46 -12.98
C PRO A 161 17.88 -18.28 -12.09
N LEU A 162 18.86 -17.54 -11.54
CA LEU A 162 18.62 -16.34 -10.72
C LEU A 162 17.77 -15.28 -11.41
N ARG A 163 17.77 -15.26 -12.75
CA ARG A 163 17.03 -14.30 -13.56
C ARG A 163 15.53 -14.28 -13.28
N TRP A 164 14.97 -15.45 -12.99
CA TRP A 164 13.56 -15.61 -12.65
C TRP A 164 13.33 -15.92 -11.18
N LEU A 165 14.34 -16.45 -10.49
CA LEU A 165 14.25 -16.68 -9.05
C LEU A 165 14.02 -15.37 -8.28
N LEU A 166 14.71 -14.28 -8.64
CA LEU A 166 14.57 -13.00 -7.94
C LEU A 166 13.13 -12.45 -7.96
N PRO A 167 12.50 -12.17 -9.13
CA PRO A 167 11.15 -11.63 -9.14
C PRO A 167 10.10 -12.62 -8.62
N LEU A 168 10.34 -13.94 -8.73
CA LEU A 168 9.48 -14.96 -8.14
C LEU A 168 9.56 -14.96 -6.60
N CYS A 169 10.74 -14.84 -6.02
CA CYS A 169 10.93 -14.71 -4.58
C CYS A 169 10.23 -13.44 -4.06
N MET A 170 10.36 -12.31 -4.76
CA MET A 170 9.63 -11.09 -4.41
C MET A 170 8.12 -11.30 -4.44
N ALA A 171 7.59 -11.99 -5.45
CA ALA A 171 6.16 -12.28 -5.57
C ALA A 171 5.61 -13.24 -4.50
N LEU A 172 6.45 -14.11 -3.95
CA LEU A 172 6.03 -15.20 -3.04
C LEU A 172 6.44 -14.99 -1.58
N LEU A 173 7.19 -13.94 -1.25
CA LEU A 173 7.65 -13.68 0.11
C LEU A 173 6.53 -13.04 0.96
N PRO A 174 5.90 -13.78 1.90
CA PRO A 174 4.67 -13.33 2.54
C PRO A 174 4.80 -11.99 3.30
N PRO A 175 5.87 -11.74 4.09
CA PRO A 175 6.04 -10.44 4.76
C PRO A 175 6.15 -9.27 3.78
N PHE A 176 6.73 -9.50 2.59
CA PHE A 176 6.88 -8.47 1.58
C PHE A 176 5.55 -8.15 0.89
N VAL A 177 4.78 -9.18 0.53
CA VAL A 177 3.42 -9.01 -0.01
C VAL A 177 2.55 -8.26 1.00
N ASN A 178 2.57 -8.68 2.26
CA ASN A 178 1.80 -8.07 3.35
C ASN A 178 2.08 -6.56 3.49
N GLN A 179 3.35 -6.16 3.48
CA GLN A 179 3.71 -4.76 3.58
C GLN A 179 3.30 -3.97 2.32
N MET A 180 3.45 -4.59 1.15
CA MET A 180 3.15 -3.96 -0.14
C MET A 180 1.65 -3.98 -0.49
N THR A 181 0.79 -4.45 0.42
CA THR A 181 -0.67 -4.36 0.35
C THR A 181 -1.29 -3.53 1.47
N ALA A 182 -0.47 -3.00 2.38
CA ALA A 182 -0.85 -2.04 3.40
C ALA A 182 -0.76 -0.60 2.85
N VAL A 183 -1.33 0.36 3.59
CA VAL A 183 -1.06 1.80 3.40
C VAL A 183 0.10 2.20 4.30
#